data_AF-A0A2S3QGZ5-F1
#
_entry.id   AF-A0A2S3QGZ5-F1
#
_cell.length_a   1.000
_cell.length_b   1.000
_cell.length_c   1.000
_cell.angle_alpha   90.00
_cell.angle_beta   90.00
_cell.angle_gamma   90.00
#
_symmetry.space_group_name_H-M   'P 1'
#
loop_
_entity.id
_entity.type
_entity.pdbx_description
1 polymer ?
#
loop_
_entity_poly.entity_id
_entity_poly.type
_entity_poly.pdbx_seq_one_letter_code
_entity_poly.pdbx_strand_id
1 'polypeptide(L)'
;MIRGIRGATTVEQDDAAQILERTQELILEMARVNGVDPEQMSSICFTMTPDLHATFPAEAARKVGWQYVPVICMSELNVPHGLPKTVRVLMQAEMTCAQRDVRHVYQYGAVVLREDLVAADQESQG
;
A
#
# COMPACT_ATOMS: atom_id res chain seq x y z
N MET A 1 16.37 11.68 -4.86
CA MET A 1 16.55 10.25 -5.27
C MET A 1 15.25 9.51 -5.05
N ILE A 2 14.85 8.61 -5.93
CA ILE A 2 13.58 7.89 -5.78
C ILE A 2 13.73 6.65 -4.88
N ARG A 3 12.77 6.44 -3.99
CA ARG A 3 12.59 5.25 -3.15
C ARG A 3 11.23 4.61 -3.42
N GLY A 4 11.18 3.29 -3.35
CA GLY A 4 9.94 2.52 -3.36
C GLY A 4 9.48 2.24 -1.94
N ILE A 5 8.24 2.58 -1.63
CA ILE A 5 7.57 2.29 -0.37
C ILE A 5 6.52 1.20 -0.64
N ARG A 6 6.65 0.06 0.05
CA ARG A 6 5.70 -1.05 -0.06
C ARG A 6 4.58 -0.91 0.96
N GLY A 7 3.37 -1.17 0.47
CA GLY A 7 2.15 -1.29 1.26
C GLY A 7 1.41 -2.58 0.96
N ALA A 8 0.75 -3.18 1.94
CA ALA A 8 -0.27 -4.19 1.73
C ALA A 8 -1.34 -4.17 2.81
N THR A 9 -2.58 -4.44 2.41
CA THR A 9 -3.75 -4.55 3.29
C THR A 9 -4.68 -5.64 2.77
N THR A 10 -5.58 -6.13 3.61
CA THR A 10 -6.60 -7.11 3.22
C THR A 10 -8.00 -6.59 3.47
N VAL A 11 -8.94 -7.03 2.65
CA VAL A 11 -10.38 -6.84 2.86
C VAL A 11 -11.03 -8.16 3.27
N GLU A 12 -12.16 -8.09 3.96
CA GLU A 12 -12.93 -9.28 4.35
C GLU A 12 -13.85 -9.75 3.21
N GLN A 13 -14.31 -8.83 2.37
CA GLN A 13 -15.25 -9.06 1.29
C GLN A 13 -14.85 -8.28 0.04
N ASP A 14 -15.22 -8.79 -1.14
CA ASP A 14 -15.10 -8.05 -2.40
C ASP A 14 -16.22 -6.99 -2.48
N ASP A 15 -16.07 -5.96 -1.68
CA ASP A 15 -16.98 -4.82 -1.59
C ASP A 15 -16.23 -3.52 -1.90
N ALA A 16 -16.83 -2.67 -2.73
CA ALA A 16 -16.19 -1.45 -3.21
C ALA A 16 -15.88 -0.48 -2.06
N ALA A 17 -16.78 -0.33 -1.09
CA ALA A 17 -16.56 0.58 0.02
C ALA A 17 -15.39 0.10 0.89
N GLN A 18 -15.36 -1.20 1.20
CA GLN A 18 -14.29 -1.79 2.01
C GLN A 18 -12.92 -1.73 1.30
N ILE A 19 -12.85 -2.02 0.00
CA ILE A 19 -11.60 -1.90 -0.78
C ILE A 19 -11.09 -0.46 -0.73
N LEU A 20 -11.97 0.52 -0.92
CA LEU A 20 -11.58 1.92 -0.92
C LEU A 20 -11.15 2.41 0.47
N GLU A 21 -11.88 2.03 1.52
CA GLU A 21 -11.55 2.37 2.90
C GLU A 21 -10.16 1.82 3.28
N ARG A 22 -9.94 0.51 3.10
CA ARG A 22 -8.65 -0.13 3.41
C ARG A 22 -7.51 0.44 2.58
N THR A 23 -7.76 0.76 1.32
CA THR A 23 -6.72 1.35 0.46
C THR A 23 -6.38 2.78 0.91
N GLN A 24 -7.36 3.59 1.32
CA GLN A 24 -7.13 4.94 1.85
C GLN A 24 -6.31 4.89 3.15
N GLU A 25 -6.72 4.05 4.11
CA GLU A 25 -5.98 3.83 5.36
C GLU A 25 -4.52 3.45 5.08
N LEU A 26 -4.30 2.52 4.14
CA LEU A 26 -2.97 2.07 3.76
C LEU A 26 -2.11 3.19 3.18
N ILE A 27 -2.57 3.89 2.13
CA ILE A 27 -1.74 4.88 1.44
C ILE A 27 -1.45 6.10 2.32
N LEU A 28 -2.42 6.53 3.14
CA LEU A 28 -2.23 7.64 4.08
C LEU A 28 -1.18 7.27 5.13
N GLU A 29 -1.24 6.06 5.68
CA GLU A 29 -0.25 5.59 6.65
C GLU A 29 1.14 5.49 6.03
N MET A 30 1.26 4.94 4.82
CA MET A 30 2.53 4.86 4.08
C MET A 30 3.18 6.24 3.91
N ALA A 31 2.40 7.25 3.50
CA ALA A 31 2.88 8.62 3.35
C ALA A 31 3.28 9.21 4.72
N ARG A 32 2.43 9.04 5.74
CA ARG A 32 2.63 9.57 7.08
C ARG A 32 3.90 9.05 7.74
N VAL A 33 4.14 7.74 7.75
CA VAL A 33 5.32 7.15 8.44
C VAL A 33 6.64 7.44 7.73
N ASN A 34 6.59 7.78 6.44
CA ASN A 34 7.76 8.16 5.64
C ASN A 34 7.91 9.69 5.48
N GLY A 35 6.96 10.48 5.97
CA GLY A 35 6.97 11.95 5.83
C GLY A 35 6.97 12.40 4.36
N VAL A 36 6.17 11.75 3.52
CA VAL A 36 6.11 12.01 2.06
C VAL A 36 4.84 12.77 1.71
N ASP A 37 4.99 13.92 1.08
CA ASP A 37 3.91 14.69 0.49
C ASP A 37 3.60 14.24 -0.94
N PRO A 38 2.37 14.42 -1.44
CA PRO A 38 1.98 14.01 -2.80
C PRO A 38 2.84 14.62 -3.90
N GLU A 39 3.35 15.84 -3.72
CA GLU A 39 4.23 16.50 -4.69
C GLU A 39 5.59 15.81 -4.85
N GLN A 40 5.99 15.00 -3.86
CA GLN A 40 7.23 14.21 -3.90
C GLN A 40 6.99 12.83 -4.54
N MET A 41 5.74 12.45 -4.82
CA MET A 41 5.41 11.15 -5.40
C MET A 41 5.56 11.16 -6.92
N SER A 42 6.43 10.29 -7.43
CA SER A 42 6.58 10.10 -8.87
C SER A 42 5.41 9.32 -9.46
N SER A 43 4.96 8.26 -8.77
CA SER A 43 3.81 7.45 -9.17
C SER A 43 3.42 6.45 -8.07
N ILE A 44 2.23 5.85 -8.21
CA ILE A 44 1.77 4.74 -7.37
C ILE A 44 1.23 3.62 -8.24
N CYS A 45 1.74 2.40 -8.04
CA CYS A 45 1.21 1.19 -8.63
C CYS A 45 0.40 0.41 -7.59
N PHE A 46 -0.82 0.01 -7.97
CA PHE A 46 -1.69 -0.83 -7.15
C PHE A 46 -1.81 -2.22 -7.78
N THR A 47 -1.78 -3.27 -6.97
CA THR A 47 -2.20 -4.61 -7.38
C THR A 47 -3.32 -5.12 -6.48
N MET A 48 -4.24 -5.89 -7.06
CA MET A 48 -5.22 -6.66 -6.30
C MET A 48 -5.11 -8.13 -6.64
N THR A 49 -5.38 -8.98 -5.67
CA THR A 49 -5.52 -10.41 -5.95
C THR A 49 -6.70 -10.69 -6.89
N PRO A 50 -6.64 -11.76 -7.69
CA PRO A 50 -7.67 -12.07 -8.69
C PRO A 50 -9.06 -12.39 -8.15
N ASP A 51 -9.26 -12.36 -6.83
CA ASP A 51 -10.53 -12.57 -6.14
C ASP A 51 -11.20 -11.24 -5.70
N LEU A 52 -10.67 -10.09 -6.13
CA LEU A 52 -11.24 -8.75 -5.92
C LEU A 52 -11.58 -8.08 -7.26
N HIS A 53 -12.81 -7.61 -7.39
CA HIS A 53 -13.36 -7.05 -8.63
C HIS A 53 -14.28 -5.85 -8.44
N ALA A 54 -14.69 -5.53 -7.20
CA ALA A 54 -15.76 -4.57 -6.97
C ALA A 54 -15.40 -3.11 -7.32
N THR A 55 -14.12 -2.74 -7.33
CA THR A 55 -13.68 -1.36 -7.65
C THR A 55 -12.19 -1.29 -8.00
N PHE A 56 -11.72 -0.14 -8.48
CA PHE A 56 -10.29 0.15 -8.64
C PHE A 56 -9.72 0.79 -7.37
N PRO A 57 -8.65 0.23 -6.78
CA PRO A 57 -8.06 0.79 -5.56
C PRO A 57 -7.46 2.19 -5.78
N ALA A 58 -7.04 2.52 -7.01
CA ALA A 58 -6.54 3.84 -7.37
C ALA A 58 -7.56 4.99 -7.14
N GLU A 59 -8.86 4.69 -7.06
CA GLU A 59 -9.85 5.70 -6.68
C GLU A 59 -9.64 6.24 -5.26
N ALA A 60 -9.04 5.45 -4.36
CA ALA A 60 -8.66 5.88 -3.01
C ALA A 60 -7.71 7.09 -3.04
N ALA A 61 -6.70 7.07 -3.93
CA ALA A 61 -5.75 8.18 -4.07
C ALA A 61 -6.46 9.48 -4.44
N ARG A 62 -7.46 9.43 -5.33
CA ARG A 62 -8.25 10.61 -5.71
C ARG A 62 -9.10 11.13 -4.54
N LYS A 63 -9.69 10.23 -3.76
CA LYS A 63 -10.54 10.57 -2.60
C LYS A 63 -9.76 11.27 -1.48
N VAL A 64 -8.47 11.01 -1.35
CA VAL A 64 -7.57 11.69 -0.39
C VAL A 64 -6.89 12.93 -0.97
N GLY A 65 -7.31 13.40 -2.15
CA GLY A 65 -6.82 14.64 -2.76
C GLY A 65 -5.55 14.49 -3.61
N TRP A 66 -5.07 13.27 -3.88
CA TRP A 66 -3.86 13.03 -4.69
C TRP A 66 -4.17 13.01 -6.19
N GLN A 67 -4.94 14.00 -6.64
CA GLN A 67 -5.51 14.07 -8.00
C GLN A 67 -4.47 14.17 -9.13
N TYR A 68 -3.25 14.63 -8.83
CA TYR A 68 -2.17 14.80 -9.80
C TYR A 68 -1.10 13.72 -9.74
N VAL A 69 -1.14 12.82 -8.73
CA VAL A 69 -0.20 11.72 -8.62
C VAL A 69 -0.54 10.68 -9.70
N PRO A 70 0.39 10.30 -10.58
CA PRO A 70 0.14 9.26 -11.58
C PRO A 70 -0.09 7.92 -10.90
N VAL A 71 -1.22 7.28 -11.20
CA VAL A 71 -1.60 5.99 -10.61
C VAL A 71 -2.00 4.97 -11.66
N ILE A 72 -1.71 3.70 -11.41
CA ILE A 72 -2.12 2.58 -12.27
C ILE A 72 -2.46 1.35 -11.44
N CYS A 73 -3.42 0.55 -11.91
CA CYS A 73 -3.81 -0.71 -11.29
C CYS A 73 -3.41 -1.89 -12.18
N MET A 74 -3.01 -3.00 -11.56
CA MET A 74 -2.74 -4.28 -12.21
C MET A 74 -3.39 -5.43 -11.42
N SER A 75 -3.56 -6.57 -12.07
CA SER A 75 -3.83 -7.82 -11.34
C SER A 75 -2.54 -8.34 -10.73
N GLU A 76 -2.62 -8.83 -9.51
CA GLU A 76 -1.57 -9.63 -8.90
C GLU A 76 -1.55 -11.04 -9.51
N LEU A 77 -0.42 -11.73 -9.37
CA LEU A 77 -0.29 -13.13 -9.72
C LEU A 77 -1.29 -14.01 -8.97
N ASN A 78 -1.88 -14.98 -9.68
CA ASN A 78 -2.77 -15.99 -9.10
C ASN A 78 -1.96 -17.17 -8.55
N VAL A 79 -1.39 -17.00 -7.36
CA VAL A 79 -0.59 -18.05 -6.70
C VAL A 79 -1.49 -18.87 -5.75
N PRO A 80 -1.54 -20.21 -5.83
CA PRO A 80 -2.45 -21.04 -5.02
C PRO A 80 -2.35 -20.86 -3.49
N HIS A 81 -1.18 -20.49 -3.00
CA HIS A 81 -0.91 -20.21 -1.58
C HIS A 81 -0.72 -18.71 -1.31
N GLY A 82 -1.12 -17.87 -2.27
CA GLY A 82 -1.13 -16.42 -2.10
C GLY A 82 -2.18 -16.01 -1.07
N LEU A 83 -1.89 -14.95 -0.33
CA LEU A 83 -2.84 -14.36 0.59
C LEU A 83 -4.03 -13.78 -0.22
N PRO A 84 -5.27 -14.26 -0.02
CA PRO A 84 -6.44 -13.81 -0.76
C PRO A 84 -6.84 -12.38 -0.38
N LYS A 85 -7.75 -11.78 -1.14
CA LYS A 85 -8.40 -10.49 -0.86
C LYS A 85 -7.42 -9.38 -0.45
N THR A 86 -6.29 -9.30 -1.14
CA THR A 86 -5.19 -8.41 -0.78
C THR A 86 -5.05 -7.29 -1.81
N VAL A 87 -4.97 -6.06 -1.31
CA VAL A 87 -4.53 -4.90 -2.09
C VAL A 87 -3.07 -4.62 -1.73
N ARG A 88 -2.21 -4.47 -2.74
CA ARG A 88 -0.81 -4.09 -2.56
C ARG A 88 -0.52 -2.77 -3.25
N VAL A 89 0.42 -2.03 -2.68
CA VAL A 89 0.84 -0.71 -3.16
C VAL A 89 2.36 -0.70 -3.29
N LEU A 90 2.83 -0.15 -4.40
CA LEU A 90 4.18 0.37 -4.54
C LEU A 90 4.07 1.86 -4.82
N MET A 91 4.49 2.68 -3.86
CA MET A 91 4.57 4.13 -4.00
C MET A 91 6.02 4.50 -4.29
N GLN A 92 6.26 5.23 -5.37
CA GLN A 92 7.57 5.77 -5.70
C GLN A 92 7.62 7.25 -5.32
N ALA A 93 8.52 7.61 -4.41
CA ALA A 93 8.66 8.98 -3.93
C ALA A 93 10.11 9.46 -3.90
N GLU A 94 10.32 10.75 -4.10
CA GLU A 94 11.60 11.40 -3.87
C GLU A 94 11.87 11.51 -2.36
N MET A 95 12.94 10.85 -1.91
CA MET A 95 13.34 10.82 -0.51
C MET A 95 14.87 10.92 -0.38
N THR A 96 15.35 11.37 0.77
CA THR A 96 16.79 11.51 1.08
C THR A 96 17.33 10.37 1.95
N CYS A 97 16.46 9.54 2.54
CA CYS A 97 16.86 8.44 3.42
C CYS A 97 17.54 7.28 2.68
N ALA A 98 18.27 6.44 3.42
CA ALA A 98 18.80 5.20 2.87
C ALA A 98 17.67 4.17 2.68
N GLN A 99 17.90 3.19 1.81
CA GLN A 99 16.87 2.18 1.49
C GLN A 99 16.37 1.41 2.71
N ARG A 100 17.26 1.13 3.67
CA ARG A 100 16.93 0.43 4.93
C ARG A 100 16.07 1.25 5.89
N ASP A 101 16.01 2.56 5.71
CA ASP A 101 15.27 3.47 6.58
C ASP A 101 13.86 3.73 6.03
N VAL A 102 13.53 3.23 4.84
CA VAL A 102 12.20 3.33 4.26
C VAL A 102 11.26 2.41 5.04
N ARG A 103 10.17 2.97 5.55
CA ARG A 103 9.19 2.24 6.34
C ARG A 103 8.11 1.67 5.44
N HIS A 104 7.95 0.35 5.45
CA HIS A 104 6.92 -0.34 4.69
C HIS A 104 5.73 -0.66 5.59
N VAL A 105 4.52 -0.63 5.03
CA VAL A 105 3.29 -0.72 5.83
C VAL A 105 2.52 -1.99 5.47
N TYR A 106 2.26 -2.84 6.46
CA TYR A 106 1.47 -4.05 6.31
C TYR A 106 0.37 -4.05 7.36
N GLN A 107 -0.88 -4.13 6.94
CA GLN A 107 -2.05 -3.99 7.81
C GLN A 107 -2.95 -5.23 7.73
N TYR A 108 -3.76 -5.46 8.77
CA TYR A 108 -4.76 -6.54 8.83
C TYR A 108 -4.13 -7.92 8.52
N GLY A 109 -4.75 -8.71 7.64
CA GLY A 109 -4.22 -10.02 7.25
C GLY A 109 -2.91 -9.94 6.48
N ALA A 110 -2.51 -8.77 5.95
CA ALA A 110 -1.29 -8.62 5.17
C ALA A 110 -0.01 -8.60 6.02
N VAL A 111 -0.11 -8.51 7.35
CA VAL A 111 1.04 -8.57 8.27
C VAL A 111 1.85 -9.86 8.08
N VAL A 112 1.19 -10.97 7.74
CA VAL A 112 1.83 -12.28 7.51
C VAL A 112 2.76 -12.29 6.30
N LEU A 113 2.66 -11.29 5.40
CA LEU A 113 3.53 -11.19 4.23
C LEU A 113 4.95 -10.76 4.59
N ARG A 114 5.13 -10.08 5.74
CA ARG A 114 6.41 -9.55 6.24
C ARG A 114 6.41 -9.48 7.76
N GLU A 115 6.27 -10.64 8.40
CA GLU A 115 6.35 -10.76 9.87
C GLU A 115 7.68 -10.22 10.41
N ASP A 116 8.76 -10.34 9.63
CA ASP A 116 10.09 -9.81 9.94
C ASP A 116 10.13 -8.28 10.11
N LEU A 117 9.33 -7.53 9.33
CA LEU A 117 9.28 -6.08 9.43
C LEU A 117 8.34 -5.60 10.52
N VAL A 118 7.20 -6.26 10.68
CA VAL A 118 6.21 -5.89 11.69
C VAL A 118 6.79 -6.09 13.10
N ALA A 119 7.57 -7.15 13.31
CA ALA A 119 8.28 -7.37 14.57
C ALA A 119 9.31 -6.27 14.88
N ALA A 120 10.13 -5.89 13.90
CA ALA A 120 11.17 -4.87 14.07
C ALA A 120 10.59 -3.46 14.39
N ASP A 121 9.44 -3.11 13.81
CA ASP A 121 8.76 -1.83 14.08
C ASP A 121 8.14 -1.78 15.49
N GLN A 122 7.75 -2.93 16.07
CA GLN A 122 7.25 -3.01 17.45
C GLN A 122 8.37 -2.88 18.48
N GLU A 123 9.53 -3.49 18.22
CA GLU A 123 10.71 -3.37 19.08
C GLU A 123 11.31 -1.95 19.09
N SER A 124 11.13 -1.19 18.01
CA SER A 124 11.60 0.20 17.91
C SER A 124 10.68 1.23 18.58
N GLN A 125 9.50 0.81 19.04
CA GLN A 125 8.48 1.65 19.70
C GLN A 125 8.31 1.34 21.19
N GLY A 126 9.05 0.36 21.73
CA GLY A 126 9.10 0.01 23.16
C GLY A 126 10.38 0.49 23.83
#